data_AF-A0A7R9Q0D8-F1
#
_entry.id   AF-A0A7R9Q0D8-F1
#
_cell.length_a   1.000
_cell.length_b   1.000
_cell.length_c   1.000
_cell.angle_alpha   90.00
_cell.angle_beta   90.00
_cell.angle_gamma   90.00
#
_symmetry.space_group_name_H-M   'P 1'
#
loop_
_entity.id
_entity.type
_entity.pdbx_description
1 polymer ?
#
loop_
_entity_poly.entity_id
_entity_poly.type
_entity_poly.pdbx_seq_one_letter_code
_entity_poly.pdbx_strand_id
1 'polypeptide(L)'
;FISHSFNRLLPKTYLCGRSGVRALSEASFVHREADPDSKTPFEFNAENKKRAEALVSIYPSGFKAAAVIPLLDLAQRQYGWLPLKAMNYVAEYLEMPAMRVYEVATFYTMFNRQPIGKYHVQVCTTTPCMLRGAQEVYEYTKDLLKDDKDFTVVEVECLGACVNAPMIQINDDYYEDLTNENVKQIIADLKAGKKPKAGPSAQSGRLACEPTGGLTSLTSPPPGPGFGCRSDL
;
A
#
# COMPACT_ATOMS: atom_id res chain seq x y z
N PHE A 1 -44.03 13.52 -40.07
CA PHE A 1 -42.56 13.43 -40.16
C PHE A 1 -41.96 13.91 -38.83
N ILE A 2 -42.24 13.21 -37.73
CA ILE A 2 -41.31 12.31 -36.98
C ILE A 2 -39.96 13.02 -36.71
N SER A 3 -39.84 13.77 -35.62
CA SER A 3 -39.44 13.35 -34.25
C SER A 3 -37.94 13.09 -34.08
N HIS A 4 -37.35 13.82 -33.14
CA HIS A 4 -36.00 13.69 -32.59
C HIS A 4 -35.57 12.24 -32.28
N SER A 5 -34.29 11.93 -32.48
CA SER A 5 -33.53 11.06 -31.58
C SER A 5 -32.02 11.23 -31.74
N PHE A 6 -31.46 11.77 -30.67
CA PHE A 6 -30.08 11.75 -30.24
C PHE A 6 -29.57 10.29 -30.21
N ASN A 7 -28.50 9.94 -30.92
CA ASN A 7 -27.81 8.69 -30.64
C ASN A 7 -26.29 8.89 -30.67
N ARG A 8 -25.76 9.05 -29.46
CA ARG A 8 -24.35 9.22 -29.12
C ARG A 8 -23.68 7.85 -29.18
N LEU A 9 -22.72 7.70 -30.09
CA LEU A 9 -21.88 6.51 -30.21
C LEU A 9 -21.04 6.34 -28.92
N LEU A 10 -21.39 5.34 -28.11
CA LEU A 10 -20.55 4.81 -27.04
C LEU A 10 -19.65 3.68 -27.59
N PRO A 11 -18.37 3.59 -27.18
CA PRO A 11 -17.47 2.56 -27.65
C PRO A 11 -17.79 1.20 -27.01
N LYS A 12 -17.63 0.14 -27.83
CA LYS A 12 -17.87 -1.27 -27.52
C LYS A 12 -17.24 -1.70 -26.19
N THR A 13 -18.06 -1.87 -25.17
CA THR A 13 -17.73 -2.67 -23.99
C THR A 13 -17.82 -4.15 -24.37
N TYR A 14 -16.75 -4.90 -24.07
CA TYR A 14 -16.72 -6.35 -24.19
C TYR A 14 -17.72 -6.96 -23.21
N LEU A 15 -18.91 -7.27 -23.72
CA LEU A 15 -19.91 -8.09 -23.04
C LEU A 15 -19.49 -9.56 -23.12
N CYS A 16 -18.89 -10.07 -22.04
CA CYS A 16 -18.90 -11.50 -21.74
C CYS A 16 -19.80 -11.69 -20.51
N GLY A 17 -20.98 -12.26 -20.76
CA GLY A 17 -22.04 -12.37 -19.76
C GLY A 17 -21.69 -13.30 -18.61
N ARG A 18 -21.96 -12.83 -17.38
CA ARG A 18 -22.41 -13.68 -16.27
C ARG A 18 -23.48 -12.93 -15.48
N SER A 19 -24.59 -13.64 -15.31
CA SER A 19 -25.72 -13.41 -14.41
C SER A 19 -25.38 -12.72 -13.09
N GLY A 20 -26.04 -11.59 -12.83
CA GLY A 20 -26.97 -11.47 -11.70
C GLY A 20 -26.46 -11.68 -10.26
N VAL A 21 -25.20 -11.39 -9.95
CA VAL A 21 -24.75 -11.22 -8.56
C VAL A 21 -24.04 -9.87 -8.49
N ARG A 22 -24.53 -8.97 -7.63
CA ARG A 22 -23.75 -7.78 -7.24
C ARG A 22 -22.43 -8.30 -6.68
N ALA A 23 -21.33 -8.13 -7.40
CA ALA A 23 -20.00 -8.37 -6.84
C ALA A 23 -19.84 -7.36 -5.69
N LEU A 24 -19.98 -7.85 -4.46
CA LEU A 24 -19.80 -7.03 -3.25
C LEU A 24 -18.30 -6.76 -2.97
N SER A 25 -17.39 -7.38 -3.72
CA SER A 25 -15.95 -7.08 -3.68
C SER A 25 -15.44 -6.70 -5.07
N GLU A 26 -14.72 -5.59 -5.16
CA GLU A 26 -13.95 -5.22 -6.36
C GLU A 26 -12.81 -6.23 -6.63
N ALA A 27 -12.30 -6.88 -5.58
CA ALA A 27 -11.21 -7.85 -5.69
C ALA A 27 -11.71 -9.30 -5.87
N SER A 28 -11.11 -10.03 -6.82
CA SER A 28 -11.28 -11.47 -6.97
C SER A 28 -10.30 -12.22 -6.05
N PHE A 29 -10.78 -13.19 -5.28
CA PHE A 29 -9.94 -14.10 -4.47
C PHE A 29 -9.58 -15.40 -5.20
N VAL A 30 -10.11 -15.60 -6.40
CA VAL A 30 -9.78 -16.74 -7.26
C VAL A 30 -8.93 -16.27 -8.43
N HIS A 31 -7.93 -17.08 -8.79
CA HIS A 31 -7.11 -16.86 -9.98
C HIS A 31 -7.73 -17.56 -11.19
N ARG A 32 -7.63 -16.95 -12.38
CA ARG A 32 -8.03 -17.57 -13.65
C ARG A 32 -6.84 -17.61 -14.59
N GLU A 33 -6.69 -18.71 -15.32
CA GLU A 33 -5.58 -18.87 -16.29
C GLU A 33 -5.61 -17.86 -17.45
N ALA A 34 -6.77 -17.25 -17.70
CA ALA A 34 -6.92 -16.17 -18.67
C ALA A 34 -6.34 -14.82 -18.18
N ASP A 35 -5.99 -14.71 -16.90
CA ASP A 35 -5.39 -13.50 -16.34
C ASP A 35 -3.96 -13.34 -16.92
N PRO A 36 -3.54 -12.11 -17.27
CA PRO A 36 -2.24 -11.84 -17.91
C PRO A 36 -1.03 -12.36 -17.11
N ASP A 37 -1.25 -12.60 -15.83
CA ASP A 37 -0.28 -12.97 -14.80
C ASP A 37 0.21 -14.42 -14.95
N SER A 38 -0.62 -15.31 -15.53
CA SER A 38 -0.40 -16.76 -15.55
C SER A 38 0.89 -17.18 -16.29
N LYS A 39 1.36 -16.34 -17.23
CA LYS A 39 2.51 -16.64 -18.12
C LYS A 39 3.78 -15.85 -17.79
N THR A 40 3.80 -15.05 -16.72
CA THR A 40 4.94 -14.17 -16.41
C THR A 40 6.05 -14.96 -15.71
N PRO A 41 7.24 -15.16 -16.31
CA PRO A 41 8.35 -15.83 -15.62
C PRO A 41 8.87 -14.92 -14.50
N PHE A 42 9.10 -15.49 -13.31
CA PHE A 42 9.64 -14.76 -12.17
C PHE A 42 10.75 -15.56 -11.50
N GLU A 43 11.88 -14.90 -11.28
CA GLU A 43 12.97 -15.37 -10.43
C GLU A 43 13.57 -14.17 -9.68
N PHE A 44 14.13 -14.40 -8.50
CA PHE A 44 14.87 -13.35 -7.80
C PHE A 44 16.13 -12.95 -8.56
N ASN A 45 16.41 -11.66 -8.61
CA ASN A 45 17.70 -11.18 -9.10
C ASN A 45 18.84 -11.59 -8.13
N ALA A 46 20.10 -11.49 -8.56
CA ALA A 46 21.23 -11.96 -7.75
C ALA A 46 21.37 -11.25 -6.39
N GLU A 47 20.95 -9.98 -6.29
CA GLU A 47 20.95 -9.24 -5.03
C GLU A 47 19.84 -9.73 -4.09
N ASN A 48 18.65 -9.92 -4.63
CA ASN A 48 17.46 -10.39 -3.93
C ASN A 48 17.61 -11.85 -3.49
N LYS A 49 18.37 -12.69 -4.21
CA LYS A 49 18.75 -14.02 -3.72
C LYS A 49 19.55 -13.94 -2.42
N LYS A 50 20.55 -13.06 -2.34
CA LYS A 50 21.32 -12.84 -1.09
C LYS A 50 20.44 -12.32 0.05
N ARG A 51 19.52 -11.40 -0.26
CA ARG A 51 18.55 -10.89 0.72
C ARG A 51 17.59 -11.99 1.18
N ALA A 52 17.14 -12.86 0.28
CA ALA A 52 16.28 -13.99 0.60
C ALA A 52 16.98 -14.99 1.53
N GLU A 53 18.27 -15.29 1.29
CA GLU A 53 19.09 -16.10 2.19
C GLU A 53 19.23 -15.46 3.58
N ALA A 54 19.49 -14.16 3.63
CA ALA A 54 19.56 -13.41 4.89
C ALA A 54 18.22 -13.45 5.65
N LEU A 55 17.09 -13.28 4.96
CA LEU A 55 15.75 -13.36 5.56
C LEU A 55 15.45 -14.75 6.12
N VAL A 56 15.80 -15.81 5.39
CA VAL A 56 15.61 -17.19 5.87
C VAL A 56 16.49 -17.47 7.09
N SER A 57 17.70 -16.88 7.16
CA SER A 57 18.63 -17.08 8.28
C SER A 57 18.14 -16.53 9.63
N ILE A 58 17.15 -15.62 9.62
CA ILE A 58 16.51 -15.09 10.82
C ILE A 58 15.72 -16.20 11.55
N TYR A 59 15.22 -17.18 10.80
CA TYR A 59 14.34 -18.23 11.31
C TYR A 59 15.12 -19.52 11.60
N PRO A 60 14.72 -20.32 12.60
CA PRO A 60 15.33 -21.61 12.87
C PRO A 60 15.21 -22.57 11.68
N SER A 61 16.16 -23.49 11.54
CA SER A 61 16.31 -24.38 10.37
C SER A 61 15.09 -25.27 10.06
N GLY A 62 14.25 -25.59 11.05
CA GLY A 62 13.01 -26.35 10.88
C GLY A 62 11.76 -25.52 10.56
N PHE A 63 11.85 -24.19 10.63
CA PHE A 63 10.71 -23.27 10.49
C PHE A 63 10.92 -22.25 9.36
N LYS A 64 11.55 -22.65 8.27
CA LYS A 64 11.79 -21.80 7.08
C LYS A 64 10.49 -21.19 6.52
N ALA A 65 9.36 -21.89 6.64
CA ALA A 65 8.05 -21.40 6.21
C ALA A 65 7.64 -20.05 6.86
N ALA A 66 8.22 -19.69 8.01
CA ALA A 66 7.98 -18.39 8.65
C ALA A 66 8.49 -17.20 7.82
N ALA A 67 9.43 -17.44 6.89
CA ALA A 67 9.94 -16.42 5.98
C ALA A 67 9.02 -16.12 4.78
N VAL A 68 7.82 -16.72 4.70
CA VAL A 68 6.90 -16.53 3.56
C VAL A 68 6.49 -15.07 3.35
N ILE A 69 6.13 -14.35 4.43
CA ILE A 69 5.71 -12.95 4.36
C ILE A 69 6.84 -12.05 3.83
N PRO A 70 8.04 -12.03 4.42
CA PRO A 70 9.10 -11.14 3.93
C PRO A 70 9.62 -11.54 2.54
N LEU A 71 9.56 -12.82 2.14
CA LEU A 71 9.93 -13.22 0.78
C LEU A 71 8.89 -12.81 -0.26
N LEU A 72 7.59 -12.89 0.08
CA LEU A 72 6.53 -12.36 -0.78
C LEU A 72 6.64 -10.84 -0.91
N ASP A 73 6.90 -10.10 0.17
CA ASP A 73 7.12 -8.65 0.12
C ASP A 73 8.33 -8.30 -0.76
N LEU A 74 9.41 -9.07 -0.64
CA LEU A 74 10.61 -8.89 -1.47
C LEU A 74 10.33 -9.18 -2.95
N ALA A 75 9.51 -10.18 -3.26
CA ALA A 75 9.05 -10.47 -4.63
C ALA A 75 8.18 -9.33 -5.19
N GLN A 76 7.27 -8.80 -4.36
CA GLN A 76 6.45 -7.65 -4.72
C GLN A 76 7.30 -6.40 -4.97
N ARG A 77 8.32 -6.13 -4.14
CA ARG A 77 9.23 -4.99 -4.35
C ARG A 77 10.05 -5.11 -5.63
N GLN A 78 10.39 -6.33 -6.07
CA GLN A 78 11.11 -6.55 -7.32
C GLN A 78 10.24 -6.30 -8.56
N TYR A 79 8.97 -6.71 -8.52
CA TYR A 79 8.09 -6.72 -9.70
C TYR A 79 7.00 -5.64 -9.69
N GLY A 80 6.77 -4.99 -8.54
CA GLY A 80 5.71 -4.01 -8.29
C GLY A 80 4.40 -4.61 -7.79
N TRP A 81 4.15 -5.88 -8.08
CA TRP A 81 2.98 -6.67 -7.68
C TRP A 81 3.34 -8.16 -7.68
N LEU A 82 2.43 -9.03 -7.25
CA LEU A 82 2.67 -10.46 -7.07
C LEU A 82 1.97 -11.33 -8.13
N PRO A 83 2.68 -11.74 -9.19
CA PRO A 83 2.16 -12.73 -10.14
C PRO A 83 2.12 -14.13 -9.52
N LEU A 84 1.27 -15.00 -10.06
CA LEU A 84 1.14 -16.38 -9.60
C LEU A 84 2.48 -17.14 -9.64
N LYS A 85 3.32 -16.87 -10.65
CA LYS A 85 4.64 -17.49 -10.77
C LYS A 85 5.61 -17.04 -9.69
N ALA A 86 5.52 -15.79 -9.20
CA ALA A 86 6.31 -15.34 -8.06
C ALA A 86 5.91 -16.07 -6.78
N MET A 87 4.61 -16.30 -6.56
CA MET A 87 4.12 -17.07 -5.42
C MET A 87 4.60 -18.53 -5.48
N ASN A 88 4.54 -19.16 -6.66
CA ASN A 88 5.06 -20.52 -6.85
C ASN A 88 6.56 -20.60 -6.61
N TYR A 89 7.33 -19.63 -7.13
CA TYR A 89 8.78 -19.56 -6.90
C TYR A 89 9.10 -19.47 -5.40
N VAL A 90 8.38 -18.63 -4.63
CA VAL A 90 8.56 -18.53 -3.17
C VAL A 90 8.19 -19.85 -2.47
N ALA A 91 7.14 -20.53 -2.93
CA ALA A 91 6.74 -21.84 -2.39
C ALA A 91 7.82 -22.90 -2.59
N GLU A 92 8.40 -22.97 -3.80
CA GLU A 92 9.52 -23.86 -4.13
C GLU A 92 10.77 -23.53 -3.30
N TYR A 93 11.10 -22.24 -3.16
CA TYR A 93 12.24 -21.76 -2.39
C TYR A 93 12.15 -22.11 -0.90
N LEU A 94 10.95 -22.11 -0.34
CA LEU A 94 10.69 -22.45 1.07
C LEU A 94 10.36 -23.92 1.30
N GLU A 95 10.35 -24.75 0.24
CA GLU A 95 9.99 -26.17 0.31
C GLU A 95 8.60 -26.40 0.93
N MET A 96 7.63 -25.52 0.62
CA MET A 96 6.27 -25.58 1.18
C MET A 96 5.19 -25.66 0.09
N PRO A 97 3.98 -26.18 0.40
CA PRO A 97 2.90 -26.24 -0.59
C PRO A 97 2.49 -24.85 -1.08
N ALA A 98 2.38 -24.67 -2.40
CA ALA A 98 2.00 -23.40 -3.02
C ALA A 98 0.67 -22.83 -2.49
N MET A 99 -0.27 -23.70 -2.11
CA MET A 99 -1.55 -23.29 -1.53
C MET A 99 -1.37 -22.44 -0.26
N ARG A 100 -0.37 -22.74 0.58
CA ARG A 100 -0.09 -21.96 1.79
C ARG A 100 0.43 -20.57 1.48
N VAL A 101 1.17 -20.41 0.38
CA VAL A 101 1.60 -19.10 -0.11
C VAL A 101 0.42 -18.31 -0.66
N TYR A 102 -0.52 -18.97 -1.36
CA TYR A 102 -1.75 -18.33 -1.85
C TYR A 102 -2.66 -17.87 -0.71
N GLU A 103 -2.81 -18.67 0.35
CA GLU A 103 -3.54 -18.27 1.55
C GLU A 103 -2.95 -16.98 2.14
N VAL A 104 -1.62 -16.91 2.31
CA VAL A 104 -0.96 -15.69 2.81
C VAL A 104 -1.14 -14.50 1.86
N ALA A 105 -0.93 -14.68 0.56
CA ALA A 105 -1.02 -13.62 -0.43
C ALA A 105 -2.45 -13.07 -0.61
N THR A 106 -3.48 -13.86 -0.30
CA THR A 106 -4.88 -13.42 -0.36
C THR A 106 -5.38 -12.86 0.97
N PHE A 107 -4.76 -13.26 2.08
CA PHE A 107 -5.14 -12.83 3.42
C PHE A 107 -4.63 -11.43 3.78
N TYR A 108 -3.37 -11.11 3.45
CA TYR A 108 -2.79 -9.80 3.75
C TYR A 108 -3.09 -8.80 2.63
N THR A 109 -3.65 -7.65 2.99
CA THR A 109 -4.07 -6.58 2.06
C THR A 109 -2.91 -5.84 1.40
N MET A 110 -1.68 -5.94 1.94
CA MET A 110 -0.49 -5.36 1.34
C MET A 110 -0.08 -6.04 0.02
N PHE A 111 -0.48 -7.31 -0.15
CA PHE A 111 -0.06 -8.11 -1.29
C PHE A 111 -0.92 -7.83 -2.52
N ASN A 112 -0.36 -7.08 -3.46
CA ASN A 112 -1.04 -6.66 -4.67
C ASN A 112 -1.01 -7.82 -5.68
N ARG A 113 -2.16 -8.45 -5.91
CA ARG A 113 -2.30 -9.58 -6.85
C ARG A 113 -2.69 -9.15 -8.26
N GLN A 114 -2.91 -7.86 -8.47
CA GLN A 114 -3.18 -7.26 -9.77
C GLN A 114 -2.09 -6.22 -10.06
N PRO A 115 -1.82 -5.95 -11.35
CA PRO A 115 -0.90 -4.87 -11.72
C PRO A 115 -1.38 -3.53 -11.17
N ILE A 116 -0.54 -2.89 -10.36
CA ILE A 116 -0.77 -1.53 -9.86
C ILE A 116 0.11 -0.53 -10.61
N GLY A 117 -0.27 0.75 -10.55
CA GLY A 117 0.56 1.85 -11.01
C GLY A 117 1.87 1.96 -10.21
N LYS A 118 2.78 2.81 -10.68
CA LYS A 118 4.07 3.09 -10.03
C LYS A 118 3.91 3.63 -8.60
N TYR A 119 2.83 4.36 -8.34
CA TYR A 119 2.53 4.96 -7.04
C TYR A 119 1.22 4.39 -6.50
N HIS A 120 1.33 3.57 -5.46
CA HIS A 120 0.18 3.05 -4.73
C HIS A 120 -0.22 4.04 -3.63
N VAL A 121 -1.32 4.76 -3.85
CA VAL A 121 -1.86 5.79 -2.97
C VAL A 121 -2.93 5.16 -2.09
N GLN A 122 -2.63 5.04 -0.80
CA GLN A 122 -3.48 4.43 0.21
C GLN A 122 -4.02 5.52 1.12
N VAL A 123 -5.34 5.73 1.11
CA VAL A 123 -6.00 6.77 1.92
C VAL A 123 -6.71 6.13 3.10
N CYS A 124 -6.37 6.56 4.32
CA CYS A 124 -7.00 6.06 5.54
C CYS A 124 -8.36 6.75 5.76
N THR A 125 -9.45 5.98 5.78
CA THR A 125 -10.82 6.49 5.99
C THR A 125 -11.45 6.04 7.31
N THR A 126 -10.66 5.43 8.21
CA THR A 126 -11.13 5.00 9.54
C THR A 126 -11.58 6.16 10.42
N THR A 127 -12.35 5.87 11.46
CA THR A 127 -13.03 6.87 12.32
C THR A 127 -12.16 8.07 12.73
N PRO A 128 -10.92 7.93 13.23
CA PRO A 128 -10.11 9.10 13.60
C PRO A 128 -9.80 10.02 12.42
N CYS A 129 -9.53 9.43 11.24
CA CYS A 129 -9.27 10.17 10.01
C CYS A 129 -10.56 10.74 9.42
N MET A 130 -11.66 9.98 9.46
CA MET A 130 -12.99 10.41 9.03
C MET A 130 -13.45 11.65 9.81
N LEU A 131 -13.28 11.67 11.15
CA LEU A 131 -13.59 12.83 12.01
C LEU A 131 -12.76 14.08 11.65
N ARG A 132 -11.62 13.89 10.99
CA ARG A 132 -10.70 14.95 10.55
C ARG A 132 -10.87 15.29 9.06
N GLY A 133 -11.89 14.76 8.39
CA GLY A 133 -12.22 15.10 6.99
C GLY A 133 -11.55 14.21 5.93
N ALA A 134 -11.09 13.00 6.29
CA ALA A 134 -10.41 12.12 5.32
C ALA A 134 -11.28 11.69 4.13
N GLN A 135 -12.62 11.68 4.26
CA GLN A 135 -13.51 11.38 3.13
C GLN A 135 -13.37 12.42 2.02
N GLU A 136 -13.27 13.70 2.38
CA GLU A 136 -13.09 14.78 1.41
C GLU A 136 -11.74 14.64 0.69
N VAL A 137 -10.70 14.26 1.44
CA VAL A 137 -9.37 13.99 0.89
C VAL A 137 -9.39 12.80 -0.07
N TYR A 138 -10.10 11.73 0.27
CA TYR A 138 -10.23 10.54 -0.57
C TYR A 138 -10.92 10.85 -1.90
N GLU A 139 -12.12 11.47 -1.87
CA GLU A 139 -12.85 11.83 -3.09
C GLU A 139 -12.05 12.80 -3.95
N TYR A 140 -11.42 13.80 -3.34
CA TYR A 140 -10.55 14.74 -4.06
C TYR A 140 -9.37 14.03 -4.76
N THR A 141 -8.72 13.10 -4.06
CA THR A 141 -7.59 12.33 -4.59
C THR A 141 -8.02 11.43 -5.75
N LYS A 142 -9.18 10.78 -5.60
CA LYS A 142 -9.78 9.91 -6.62
C LYS A 142 -10.13 10.67 -7.88
N ASP A 143 -10.75 11.84 -7.76
CA ASP A 143 -11.10 12.67 -8.91
C ASP A 143 -9.85 13.24 -9.61
N LEU A 144 -8.83 13.63 -8.84
CA LEU A 144 -7.57 14.15 -9.37
C LEU A 144 -6.76 13.10 -10.16
N LEU A 145 -6.87 11.83 -9.82
CA LEU A 145 -6.06 10.74 -10.36
C LEU A 145 -6.82 9.76 -11.27
N LYS A 146 -8.10 10.02 -11.55
CA LYS A 146 -9.00 9.11 -12.27
C LYS A 146 -8.47 8.57 -13.61
N ASP A 147 -7.78 9.41 -14.37
CA ASP A 147 -7.28 9.07 -15.71
C ASP A 147 -5.78 8.74 -15.72
N ASP A 148 -5.12 8.73 -14.56
CA ASP A 148 -3.67 8.54 -14.46
C ASP A 148 -3.32 7.07 -14.18
N LYS A 149 -2.62 6.45 -15.13
CA LYS A 149 -2.23 5.03 -15.03
C LYS A 149 -1.04 4.80 -14.11
N ASP A 150 -0.28 5.85 -13.79
CA ASP A 150 0.88 5.73 -12.92
C ASP A 150 0.48 5.68 -11.43
N PHE A 151 -0.76 6.06 -11.11
CA PHE A 151 -1.28 6.09 -9.75
C PHE A 151 -2.41 5.07 -9.56
N THR A 152 -2.43 4.41 -8.42
CA THR A 152 -3.54 3.54 -8.01
C THR A 152 -4.02 3.99 -6.65
N VAL A 153 -5.24 4.51 -6.58
CA VAL A 153 -5.86 5.01 -5.36
C VAL A 153 -6.71 3.90 -4.74
N VAL A 154 -6.42 3.56 -3.49
CA VAL A 154 -7.14 2.55 -2.72
C VAL A 154 -7.52 3.14 -1.36
N GLU A 155 -8.74 2.85 -0.94
CA GLU A 155 -9.19 3.11 0.41
C GLU A 155 -8.64 2.04 1.35
N VAL A 156 -7.98 2.45 2.42
CA VAL A 156 -7.38 1.55 3.41
C VAL A 156 -7.86 1.85 4.82
N GLU A 157 -7.65 0.87 5.67
CA GLU A 157 -7.94 0.95 7.10
C GLU A 157 -6.85 1.76 7.85
N CYS A 158 -6.84 1.65 9.18
CA CYS A 158 -5.95 2.41 10.04
C CYS A 158 -4.47 2.15 9.75
N LEU A 159 -3.73 3.20 9.37
CA LEU A 159 -2.29 3.19 9.11
C LEU A 159 -1.43 3.56 10.33
N GLY A 160 -2.07 3.77 11.49
CA GLY A 160 -1.37 4.02 12.77
C GLY A 160 -0.90 5.46 13.02
N ALA A 161 -1.18 6.41 12.11
CA ALA A 161 -0.82 7.82 12.26
C ALA A 161 -2.00 8.70 12.75
N CYS A 162 -2.77 8.22 13.73
CA CYS A 162 -4.05 8.82 14.12
C CYS A 162 -3.93 10.26 14.66
N VAL A 163 -2.86 10.58 15.40
CA VAL A 163 -2.62 11.95 15.91
C VAL A 163 -2.26 12.95 14.81
N ASN A 164 -1.93 12.42 13.63
CA ASN A 164 -1.51 13.11 12.40
C ASN A 164 -2.58 13.06 11.29
N ALA A 165 -3.83 12.83 11.68
CA ALA A 165 -4.95 12.75 10.75
C ALA A 165 -5.33 14.14 10.17
N PRO A 166 -5.72 14.20 8.88
CA PRO A 166 -5.85 13.10 7.92
C PRO A 166 -4.51 12.77 7.22
N MET A 167 -4.33 11.51 6.80
CA MET A 167 -3.07 11.01 6.24
C MET A 167 -3.28 10.09 5.04
N ILE A 168 -2.26 10.00 4.19
CA ILE A 168 -2.16 9.05 3.08
C ILE A 168 -0.78 8.39 3.11
N GLN A 169 -0.72 7.14 2.67
CA GLN A 169 0.53 6.46 2.39
C GLN A 169 0.72 6.37 0.88
N ILE A 170 1.91 6.72 0.39
CA ILE A 170 2.28 6.50 -1.01
C ILE A 170 3.49 5.59 -1.03
N ASN A 171 3.31 4.36 -1.52
CA ASN A 171 4.30 3.29 -1.44
C ASN A 171 4.77 3.06 0.02
N ASP A 172 6.00 3.41 0.35
CA ASP A 172 6.58 3.22 1.70
C ASP A 172 6.48 4.48 2.59
N ASP A 173 6.11 5.65 2.04
CA ASP A 173 6.17 6.93 2.75
C ASP A 173 4.80 7.38 3.25
N TYR A 174 4.76 7.85 4.50
CA TYR A 174 3.57 8.49 5.09
C TYR A 174 3.59 9.99 4.84
N TYR A 175 2.44 10.51 4.42
CA TYR A 175 2.17 11.94 4.33
C TYR A 175 0.99 12.26 5.23
N GLU A 176 1.20 13.21 6.13
CA GLU A 176 0.38 13.42 7.30
C GLU A 176 -0.12 14.87 7.36
N ASP A 177 -1.15 15.14 8.16
CA ASP A 177 -1.78 16.47 8.28
C ASP A 177 -2.17 17.10 6.96
N LEU A 178 -2.91 16.33 6.18
CA LEU A 178 -3.18 16.68 4.81
C LEU A 178 -4.37 17.62 4.67
N THR A 179 -4.25 18.48 3.68
CA THR A 179 -5.32 19.27 3.10
C THR A 179 -5.37 18.94 1.61
N ASN A 180 -6.48 19.25 0.93
CA ASN A 180 -6.60 19.00 -0.50
C ASN A 180 -5.48 19.70 -1.31
N GLU A 181 -5.05 20.88 -0.86
CA GLU A 181 -3.93 21.62 -1.46
C GLU A 181 -2.59 20.88 -1.29
N ASN A 182 -2.32 20.35 -0.10
CA ASN A 182 -1.12 19.55 0.15
C ASN A 182 -1.09 18.29 -0.71
N VAL A 183 -2.21 17.59 -0.80
CA VAL A 183 -2.32 16.39 -1.63
C VAL A 183 -2.03 16.69 -3.09
N LYS A 184 -2.59 17.78 -3.62
CA LYS A 184 -2.30 18.24 -4.98
C LYS A 184 -0.81 18.52 -5.19
N GLN A 185 -0.16 19.17 -4.23
CA GLN A 185 1.26 19.48 -4.30
C GLN A 185 2.12 18.20 -4.26
N ILE A 186 1.82 17.27 -3.34
CA ILE A 186 2.51 15.98 -3.23
C ILE A 186 2.42 15.19 -4.54
N ILE A 187 1.22 15.12 -5.13
CA ILE A 187 1.00 14.42 -6.40
C ILE A 187 1.76 15.11 -7.54
N ALA A 188 1.75 16.44 -7.60
CA ALA A 188 2.49 17.19 -8.61
C ALA A 188 4.01 16.96 -8.51
N ASP A 189 4.56 16.92 -7.29
CA ASP A 189 5.97 16.65 -7.06
C ASP A 189 6.35 15.22 -7.46
N LEU A 190 5.50 14.23 -7.14
CA LEU A 190 5.69 12.84 -7.56
C LEU A 190 5.66 12.69 -9.09
N LYS A 191 4.72 13.38 -9.76
CA LYS A 191 4.65 13.43 -11.24
C LYS A 191 5.89 14.08 -11.85
N ALA A 192 6.47 15.08 -11.18
CA ALA A 192 7.73 15.69 -11.58
C ALA A 192 8.97 14.83 -11.25
N GLY A 193 8.79 13.64 -10.67
CA GLY A 193 9.87 12.74 -10.27
C GLY A 193 10.62 13.19 -9.01
N LYS A 194 10.11 14.18 -8.28
CA LYS A 194 10.65 14.60 -6.99
C LYS A 194 10.04 13.72 -5.90
N LYS A 195 10.85 13.36 -4.90
CA LYS A 195 10.34 12.67 -3.71
C LYS A 195 9.95 13.74 -2.68
N PRO A 196 8.65 13.93 -2.38
CA PRO A 196 8.24 14.86 -1.34
C PRO A 196 8.70 14.35 0.04
N LYS A 197 8.81 15.26 1.00
CA LYS A 197 9.24 14.92 2.35
C LYS A 197 8.14 14.10 3.05
N ALA A 198 8.51 12.91 3.52
CA ALA A 198 7.63 12.09 4.36
C ALA A 198 7.46 12.69 5.76
N GLY A 199 6.26 12.53 6.33
CA GLY A 199 5.85 13.04 7.63
C GLY A 199 4.74 14.09 7.55
N PRO A 200 4.52 14.85 8.63
CA PRO A 200 3.55 15.93 8.68
C PRO A 200 3.77 16.97 7.59
N SER A 201 2.67 17.47 7.03
CA SER A 201 2.72 18.54 6.05
C SER A 201 3.44 19.76 6.62
N ALA A 202 4.21 20.46 5.78
CA ALA A 202 4.95 21.65 6.24
C ALA A 202 4.03 22.75 6.78
N GLN A 203 2.75 22.72 6.38
CA GLN A 203 1.72 23.66 6.79
C GLN A 203 1.21 23.42 8.22
N SER A 204 1.36 22.19 8.77
CA SER A 204 0.89 21.89 10.12
C SER A 204 1.78 22.50 11.21
N GLY A 205 3.00 22.94 10.85
CA GLY A 205 3.93 23.59 11.78
C GLY A 205 4.56 22.64 12.81
N ARG A 206 4.26 21.34 12.75
CA ARG A 206 4.86 20.29 13.58
C ARG A 206 5.78 19.38 12.76
N LEU A 207 6.70 18.72 13.44
CA LEU A 207 7.74 17.86 12.90
C LEU A 207 7.31 16.40 12.84
N ALA A 208 6.64 15.90 13.88
CA ALA A 208 6.15 14.52 13.96
C ALA A 208 4.78 14.50 14.66
N CYS A 209 4.72 14.05 15.90
CA CYS A 209 3.47 13.85 16.65
C CYS A 209 3.29 14.84 17.82
N GLU A 210 4.12 15.87 17.92
CA GLU A 210 4.01 16.85 18.99
C GLU A 210 2.74 17.71 18.85
N PRO A 211 2.30 18.37 19.94
CA PRO A 211 1.20 19.32 19.87
C PRO A 211 1.55 20.48 18.92
N THR A 212 0.59 20.89 18.10
CA THR A 212 0.76 22.00 17.13
C THR A 212 1.16 23.33 17.77
N GLY A 213 0.84 23.53 19.06
CA GLY A 213 1.20 24.73 19.82
C GLY A 213 2.60 24.71 20.45
N GLY A 214 3.43 23.71 20.15
CA GLY A 214 4.75 23.50 20.75
C GLY A 214 4.79 22.39 21.80
N LEU A 215 5.99 22.13 22.31
CA LEU A 215 6.23 21.03 23.26
C LEU A 215 5.58 21.31 24.62
N THR A 216 4.55 20.54 24.96
CA THR A 216 3.91 20.57 26.30
C THR A 216 4.56 19.60 27.29
N SER A 217 5.29 18.61 26.78
CA SER A 217 6.03 17.60 27.53
C SER A 217 7.40 17.38 26.88
N LEU A 218 8.29 16.65 27.58
CA LEU A 218 9.68 16.41 27.13
C LEU A 218 10.46 17.71 26.82
N THR A 219 10.22 18.76 27.60
CA THR A 219 10.88 20.06 27.45
C THR A 219 12.28 20.09 28.06
N SER A 220 12.57 19.20 29.01
CA SER A 220 13.89 19.02 29.61
C SER A 220 14.70 17.97 28.84
N PRO A 221 16.05 18.08 28.82
CA PRO A 221 16.89 17.02 28.25
C PRO A 221 16.67 15.68 28.98
N PRO A 222 16.80 14.54 28.29
CA PRO A 222 16.65 13.23 28.91
C PRO A 222 17.75 13.01 29.95
N PRO A 223 17.44 12.37 31.09
CA PRO A 223 18.47 12.02 32.04
C PRO A 223 19.43 11.01 31.43
N GLY A 224 20.72 11.16 31.74
CA GLY A 224 21.78 10.30 31.23
C GLY A 224 21.75 8.88 31.81
N PRO A 225 22.70 8.02 31.39
CA PRO A 225 22.80 6.64 31.89
C PRO A 225 23.00 6.62 33.41
N GLY A 226 22.36 5.66 34.08
CA GLY A 226 22.46 5.49 35.54
C GLY A 226 21.42 6.29 36.35
N PHE A 227 20.66 7.19 35.73
CA PHE A 227 19.58 7.88 36.42
C PHE A 227 18.45 6.92 36.79
N GLY A 228 18.19 6.78 38.10
CA GLY A 228 17.18 5.85 38.61
C GLY A 228 17.63 4.38 38.64
N CYS A 229 18.90 4.08 38.32
CA CYS A 229 19.44 2.75 38.52
C CYS A 229 19.63 2.49 40.03
N ARG A 230 19.05 1.38 40.50
CA ARG A 230 19.24 0.88 41.85
C ARG A 230 20.72 0.55 42.10
N SER A 231 21.18 0.75 43.33
CA SER A 231 22.58 0.58 43.72
C SER A 231 23.04 -0.87 43.82
N ASP A 232 22.14 -1.84 43.71
CA ASP A 232 22.37 -3.28 43.87
C ASP A 232 22.31 -4.08 42.55
N LEU A 233 22.41 -3.39 41.41
CA LEU A 233 22.73 -3.95 40.08
C LEU A 233 24.19 -3.67 39.75
#